data_AF-A0A8J3CX72-F1
#
_entry.id   AF-A0A8J3CX72-F1
#
_cell.length_a   1.000
_cell.length_b   1.000
_cell.length_c   1.000
_cell.angle_alpha   90.00
_cell.angle_beta   90.00
_cell.angle_gamma   90.00
#
_symmetry.space_group_name_H-M   'P 1'
#
loop_
_entity.id
_entity.type
_entity.pdbx_description
1 polymer ?
#
loop_
_entity_poly.entity_id
_entity_poly.type
_entity_poly.pdbx_seq_one_letter_code
_entity_poly.pdbx_strand_id
1 'polypeptide(L)'
;MKVLTDVTKETVEQFVEESIDTESVLFTNENTACVNLERLVEEHIKIKSSPDSTKVALNWVHVAISNLKRNLLGIYHMVSEKYLQNYLYEFVYKLNRKFFGEKLFNRLIFAAIYPYVQHSEKSDFLI
;
A
#
# COMPACT_ATOMS: atom_id res chain seq x y z
N MET A 1 -1.02 -0.67 -0.67
CA MET A 1 -2.09 0.00 0.11
C MET A 1 -3.40 -0.71 -0.18
N LYS A 2 -4.19 -1.02 0.85
CA LYS A 2 -5.47 -1.73 0.77
C LYS A 2 -6.52 -0.90 1.52
N VAL A 3 -7.72 -0.81 0.99
CA VAL A 3 -8.88 -0.25 1.70
C VAL A 3 -9.34 -1.32 2.70
N LEU A 4 -9.38 -0.93 3.96
CA LEU A 4 -9.97 -1.77 5.02
C LEU A 4 -11.41 -1.30 5.25
N THR A 5 -12.33 -2.24 5.47
CA THR A 5 -13.75 -1.97 5.73
C THR A 5 -13.96 -1.30 7.08
N ASP A 6 -13.10 -1.61 8.03
CA ASP A 6 -13.07 -1.07 9.38
C ASP A 6 -11.63 -1.05 9.89
N VAL A 7 -11.44 -0.40 11.04
CA VAL A 7 -10.15 -0.32 11.72
C VAL A 7 -10.28 -1.00 13.08
N THR A 8 -10.62 -2.29 13.04
CA THR A 8 -10.58 -3.18 14.22
C THR A 8 -9.21 -3.85 14.32
N LYS A 9 -8.93 -4.44 15.49
CA LYS A 9 -7.68 -5.15 15.71
C LYS A 9 -7.59 -6.37 14.80
N GLU A 10 -8.68 -7.10 14.66
CA GLU A 10 -8.80 -8.32 13.86
C GLU A 10 -8.52 -8.03 12.38
N THR A 11 -9.15 -6.98 11.84
CA THR A 11 -8.93 -6.55 10.46
C THR A 11 -7.48 -6.11 10.21
N VAL A 12 -6.84 -5.45 11.18
CA VAL A 12 -5.43 -5.04 11.05
C VAL A 12 -4.48 -6.23 11.17
N GLU A 13 -4.69 -7.14 12.11
CA GLU A 13 -3.91 -8.38 12.27
C GLU A 13 -3.94 -9.20 10.97
N GLN A 14 -5.14 -9.45 10.43
CA GLN A 14 -5.30 -10.15 9.16
C GLN A 14 -4.59 -9.42 8.00
N PHE A 15 -4.71 -8.09 7.93
CA PHE A 15 -4.03 -7.33 6.89
C PHE A 15 -2.50 -7.45 6.96
N VAL A 16 -1.93 -7.40 8.17
CA VAL A 16 -0.49 -7.54 8.40
C VAL A 16 -0.03 -8.94 8.00
N GLU A 17 -0.73 -9.98 8.45
CA GLU A 17 -0.42 -11.38 8.13
C GLU A 17 -0.44 -11.65 6.62
N GLU A 18 -1.41 -11.08 5.88
CA GLU A 18 -1.52 -11.25 4.42
C GLU A 18 -0.49 -10.44 3.63
N SER A 19 0.06 -9.35 4.19
CA SER A 19 0.74 -8.31 3.40
C SER A 19 2.18 -8.03 3.79
N ILE A 20 2.63 -8.50 4.96
CA ILE A 20 3.93 -8.19 5.55
C ILE A 20 4.68 -9.49 5.81
N ASP A 21 5.97 -9.50 5.50
CA ASP A 21 6.84 -10.65 5.76
C ASP A 21 7.13 -10.79 7.26
N THR A 22 7.19 -12.02 7.77
CA THR A 22 7.44 -12.30 9.20
C THR A 22 8.80 -11.81 9.69
N GLU A 23 9.79 -11.62 8.81
CA GLU A 23 11.11 -11.07 9.13
C GLU A 23 11.13 -9.52 9.08
N SER A 24 9.98 -8.87 8.95
CA SER A 24 9.92 -7.40 8.88
C SER A 24 10.00 -6.75 10.25
N VAL A 25 10.65 -5.58 10.33
CA VAL A 25 10.49 -4.66 11.48
C VAL A 25 9.37 -3.66 11.19
N LEU A 26 8.30 -3.73 11.97
CA LEU A 26 7.10 -2.94 11.78
C LEU A 26 7.08 -1.70 12.69
N PHE A 27 6.92 -0.52 12.10
CA PHE A 27 6.74 0.74 12.82
C PHE A 27 5.29 1.21 12.68
N THR A 28 4.58 1.39 13.80
CA THR A 28 3.20 1.93 13.80
C THR A 28 3.04 3.07 14.80
N ASN A 29 1.93 3.79 14.72
CA ASN A 29 1.50 4.65 15.80
C ASN A 29 0.88 3.83 16.96
N GLU A 30 0.50 4.51 18.05
CA GLU A 30 -0.18 3.92 19.22
C GLU A 30 -1.70 3.71 19.03
N ASN A 31 -2.15 3.44 17.80
CA ASN A 31 -3.56 3.12 17.57
C ASN A 31 -3.93 1.79 18.27
N THR A 32 -5.10 1.74 18.91
CA THR A 32 -5.61 0.55 19.61
C THR A 32 -5.86 -0.65 18.70
N ALA A 33 -6.02 -0.44 17.38
CA ALA A 33 -6.10 -1.52 16.41
C ALA A 33 -4.73 -2.15 16.10
N CYS A 34 -3.62 -1.43 16.33
CA CYS A 34 -2.26 -1.89 16.07
C CYS A 34 -1.64 -2.53 17.31
N VAL A 35 -2.36 -3.38 18.04
CA VAL A 35 -1.88 -3.99 19.29
C VAL A 35 -1.67 -5.49 19.12
N ASN A 36 -0.62 -6.02 19.72
CA ASN A 36 -0.23 -7.43 19.62
C ASN A 36 0.23 -7.87 18.22
N LEU A 37 0.83 -6.96 17.43
CA LEU A 37 1.36 -7.30 16.11
C LEU A 37 2.74 -7.95 16.19
N GLU A 38 3.43 -7.86 17.34
CA GLU A 38 4.72 -8.50 17.61
C GLU A 38 4.72 -10.03 17.45
N ARG A 39 3.56 -10.68 17.36
CA ARG A 39 3.44 -12.12 17.06
C ARG A 39 3.50 -12.45 15.57
N LEU A 40 3.35 -11.45 14.70
CA LEU A 40 3.26 -11.60 13.24
C LEU A 40 4.54 -11.18 12.52
N VAL A 41 5.43 -10.48 13.22
CA VAL A 41 6.63 -9.85 12.65
C VAL A 41 7.80 -9.98 13.64
N GLU A 42 9.03 -9.82 13.16
CA GLU A 42 10.25 -9.91 13.99
C GLU A 42 10.23 -8.90 15.13
N GLU A 43 9.86 -7.66 14.83
CA GLU A 43 9.78 -6.59 15.82
C GLU A 43 8.65 -5.62 15.49
N HIS A 44 7.87 -5.24 16.51
CA HIS A 44 6.83 -4.22 16.39
C HIS A 44 7.11 -3.01 17.29
N ILE A 45 7.50 -1.91 16.67
CA ILE A 45 7.84 -0.65 17.33
C ILE A 45 6.65 0.30 17.27
N LYS A 46 6.06 0.58 18.44
CA LYS A 46 4.98 1.55 18.62
C LYS A 46 5.54 2.94 18.91
N ILE A 47 5.12 3.91 18.11
CA ILE A 47 5.57 5.30 18.19
C ILE A 47 4.40 6.18 18.61
N LYS A 48 4.53 6.84 19.75
CA LYS A 48 3.59 7.90 20.14
C LYS A 48 3.65 9.06 19.16
N SER A 49 2.53 9.41 18.56
CA SER A 49 2.43 10.56 17.65
C SER A 49 2.68 11.87 18.39
N SER A 50 3.80 12.53 18.08
CA SER A 50 4.17 13.86 18.56
C SER A 50 4.80 14.65 17.41
N PRO A 51 4.92 15.99 17.49
CA PRO A 51 5.57 16.78 16.45
C PRO A 51 7.00 16.30 16.12
N ASP A 52 7.72 15.77 17.10
CA ASP A 52 9.09 15.29 16.93
C ASP A 52 9.12 13.87 16.33
N SER A 53 8.31 12.94 16.86
CA SER A 53 8.27 11.55 16.35
C SER A 53 7.68 11.46 14.95
N THR A 54 6.75 12.35 14.61
CA THR A 54 6.16 12.51 13.28
C THR A 54 7.22 12.90 12.25
N LYS A 55 8.22 13.70 12.63
CA LYS A 55 9.31 14.14 11.74
C LYS A 55 10.40 13.11 11.56
N VAL A 56 10.57 12.19 12.51
CA VAL A 56 11.66 11.21 12.49
C VAL A 56 11.15 9.85 12.00
N ALA A 57 10.26 9.21 12.77
CA ALA A 57 9.92 7.80 12.56
C ALA A 57 8.67 7.60 11.69
N LEU A 58 7.68 8.49 11.78
CA LEU A 58 6.44 8.40 10.98
C LEU A 58 6.44 9.31 9.74
N ASN A 59 7.54 9.99 9.44
CA ASN A 59 7.57 11.03 8.41
C ASN A 59 7.14 10.51 7.04
N TRP A 60 7.66 9.35 6.62
CA TRP A 60 7.36 8.79 5.31
C TRP A 60 5.89 8.43 5.13
N VAL A 61 5.22 7.89 6.16
CA VAL A 61 3.78 7.58 6.07
C VAL A 61 2.96 8.87 6.01
N HIS A 62 3.32 9.92 6.76
CA HIS A 62 2.64 11.21 6.70
C HIS A 62 2.85 11.91 5.35
N VAL A 63 4.04 11.83 4.77
CA VAL A 63 4.32 12.34 3.41
C VAL A 63 3.50 11.57 2.37
N ALA A 64 3.45 10.24 2.46
CA ALA A 64 2.65 9.43 1.56
C ALA A 64 1.16 9.78 1.63
N ILE A 65 0.59 9.92 2.84
CA ILE A 65 -0.80 10.34 3.05
C ILE A 65 -1.05 11.75 2.49
N SER A 66 -0.13 12.68 2.72
CA SER A 66 -0.25 14.06 2.22
C SER A 66 -0.23 14.12 0.69
N ASN A 67 0.64 13.32 0.07
CA ASN A 67 0.72 13.19 -1.37
C ASN A 67 -0.53 12.52 -1.95
N LEU A 68 -1.06 11.49 -1.31
CA LEU A 68 -2.31 10.85 -1.72
C LEU A 68 -3.47 11.86 -1.71
N LYS A 69 -3.64 12.62 -0.62
CA LYS A 69 -4.68 13.67 -0.52
C LYS A 69 -4.55 14.70 -1.63
N ARG A 70 -3.33 15.20 -1.87
CA ARG A 70 -3.07 16.18 -2.94
C ARG A 70 -3.32 15.59 -4.33
N ASN A 71 -2.95 14.33 -4.54
CA ASN A 71 -3.21 13.63 -5.80
C ASN A 71 -4.70 13.48 -6.07
N LEU A 72 -5.46 13.04 -5.06
CA LEU A 72 -6.91 12.89 -5.15
C LEU A 72 -7.60 14.22 -5.50
N LEU A 73 -7.25 15.29 -4.79
CA LEU A 73 -7.81 16.62 -5.01
C LEU A 73 -7.37 17.25 -6.34
N GLY A 74 -6.18 16.94 -6.82
CA GLY A 74 -5.60 17.55 -8.02
C GLY A 74 -6.01 16.88 -9.33
N ILE A 75 -6.27 15.56 -9.31
CA ILE A 75 -6.56 14.79 -10.53
C ILE A 75 -8.06 14.57 -10.72
N TYR A 76 -8.79 14.30 -9.64
CA TYR A 76 -10.20 13.90 -9.76
C TYR A 76 -11.12 15.05 -9.39
N HIS A 77 -12.07 15.36 -10.28
CA HIS A 77 -13.15 16.30 -9.98
C HIS A 77 -14.08 15.81 -8.85
N MET A 78 -14.20 14.49 -8.69
CA MET A 78 -14.98 13.85 -7.65
C MET A 78 -14.34 12.52 -7.27
N VAL A 79 -14.28 12.23 -5.97
CA VAL A 79 -13.80 10.95 -5.42
C VAL A 79 -15.00 10.17 -4.90
N SER A 80 -15.20 8.95 -5.40
CA SER A 80 -16.28 8.06 -4.96
C SER A 80 -15.75 6.91 -4.13
N GLU A 81 -16.45 6.56 -3.05
CA GLU A 81 -16.13 5.40 -2.21
C GLU A 81 -16.04 4.10 -2.99
N LYS A 82 -16.88 3.96 -4.03
CA LYS A 82 -16.92 2.80 -4.93
C LYS A 82 -15.57 2.46 -5.56
N TYR A 83 -14.70 3.46 -5.75
CA TYR A 83 -13.42 3.30 -6.46
C TYR A 83 -12.20 3.56 -5.56
N LEU A 84 -12.36 3.59 -4.23
CA LEU A 84 -11.25 3.88 -3.31
C LEU A 84 -10.04 2.99 -3.53
N GLN A 85 -10.26 1.69 -3.72
CA GLN A 85 -9.15 0.76 -3.96
C GLN A 85 -8.44 1.05 -5.28
N ASN A 86 -9.16 1.42 -6.34
CA ASN A 86 -8.58 1.80 -7.62
C ASN A 86 -7.74 3.07 -7.50
N TYR A 87 -8.21 4.08 -6.76
CA TYR A 87 -7.43 5.29 -6.50
C TYR A 87 -6.13 4.98 -5.74
N LEU A 88 -6.19 4.09 -4.72
CA LEU A 88 -5.01 3.66 -3.99
C LEU A 88 -4.03 2.88 -4.87
N TYR A 89 -4.53 2.01 -5.76
CA TYR A 89 -3.68 1.28 -6.70
C TYR A 89 -2.99 2.22 -7.68
N GLU A 90 -3.72 3.16 -8.27
CA GLU A 90 -3.15 4.16 -9.17
C GLU A 90 -2.09 5.02 -8.45
N PHE A 91 -2.40 5.48 -7.24
CA PHE A 91 -1.48 6.26 -6.43
C PHE A 91 -0.19 5.49 -6.10
N VAL A 92 -0.29 4.26 -5.60
CA VAL A 92 0.88 3.42 -5.26
C VAL A 92 1.70 3.12 -6.51
N TYR A 93 1.06 2.81 -7.63
CA TYR A 93 1.73 2.56 -8.89
C TYR A 93 2.57 3.78 -9.32
N LYS A 94 1.97 4.98 -9.28
CA LYS A 94 2.63 6.24 -9.61
C LYS A 94 3.72 6.61 -8.61
N LEU A 95 3.47 6.46 -7.31
CA LEU A 95 4.42 6.81 -6.25
C LEU A 95 5.70 5.97 -6.34
N ASN A 96 5.56 4.65 -6.50
CA ASN A 96 6.69 3.72 -6.56
C ASN A 96 7.47 3.81 -7.90
N ARG A 97 6.89 4.44 -8.92
CA ARG A 97 7.50 4.59 -10.26
C ARG A 97 7.62 6.05 -10.68
N LYS A 98 7.61 6.99 -9.73
CA LYS A 98 7.55 8.44 -10.01
C LYS A 98 8.69 8.96 -10.90
N PHE A 99 9.82 8.26 -10.92
CA PHE A 99 10.99 8.62 -11.72
C PHE A 99 11.07 7.92 -13.09
N PHE A 100 10.02 7.20 -13.50
CA PHE A 100 10.01 6.48 -14.77
C PHE A 100 9.70 7.37 -15.97
N GLY A 101 9.29 8.62 -15.74
CA GLY A 101 8.96 9.59 -16.78
C GLY A 101 7.92 9.03 -17.77
N GLU A 102 8.20 9.21 -19.06
CA GLU A 102 7.32 8.77 -20.16
C GLU A 102 7.13 7.24 -20.22
N LYS A 103 8.01 6.45 -19.59
CA LYS A 103 7.91 4.99 -19.58
C LYS A 103 6.78 4.47 -18.68
N LEU A 104 6.20 5.34 -17.84
CA LEU A 104 5.21 4.96 -16.84
C LEU A 104 3.98 4.28 -17.47
N PHE A 105 3.49 4.81 -18.58
CA PHE A 105 2.33 4.25 -19.30
C PHE A 105 2.66 2.88 -19.90
N ASN A 106 3.73 2.79 -20.70
CA ASN A 106 4.11 1.52 -21.34
C ASN A 106 4.37 0.42 -20.29
N ARG A 107 5.00 0.75 -19.15
CA ARG A 107 5.21 -0.20 -18.05
C ARG A 107 3.91 -0.71 -17.43
N LEU A 108 2.87 0.12 -17.39
CA LEU A 108 1.55 -0.29 -16.89
C LEU A 108 0.92 -1.31 -17.84
N ILE A 109 0.99 -1.03 -19.15
CA ILE A 109 0.52 -1.94 -20.19
C ILE A 109 1.25 -3.28 -20.11
N PHE A 110 2.58 -3.27 -20.01
CA PHE A 110 3.35 -4.52 -19.83
C PHE A 110 2.93 -5.27 -18.57
N ALA A 111 2.78 -4.60 -17.42
CA ALA A 111 2.37 -5.25 -16.18
C ALA A 111 0.96 -5.86 -16.26
N ALA A 112 0.05 -5.23 -17.02
CA ALA A 112 -1.32 -5.71 -17.19
C ALA A 112 -1.41 -6.92 -18.14
N ILE A 113 -0.58 -6.97 -19.17
CA ILE A 113 -0.62 -8.01 -20.22
C ILE A 113 0.27 -9.22 -19.87
N TYR A 114 1.44 -8.98 -19.28
CA TYR A 114 2.47 -10.00 -19.07
C TYR A 114 1.96 -11.27 -18.35
N PRO A 115 1.14 -11.19 -17.27
CA PRO A 115 0.61 -12.38 -16.63
C PRO A 115 -0.21 -13.25 -17.59
N TYR A 116 -1.00 -12.67 -18.49
CA TYR A 116 -1.84 -13.43 -19.42
C TYR A 116 -1.00 -14.16 -20.48
N VAL A 117 0.06 -13.53 -20.99
CA VAL A 117 0.97 -14.14 -21.97
C VAL A 117 1.69 -15.35 -21.38
N GLN A 118 2.10 -15.28 -20.11
CA GLN A 118 2.75 -16.39 -19.43
C GLN A 118 1.81 -17.58 -19.15
N HIS A 119 0.49 -17.34 -19.06
CA HIS A 119 -0.48 -18.41 -18.90
C HIS A 119 -0.81 -19.09 -20.24
N SER A 120 -0.87 -18.35 -21.35
CA SER A 120 -1.09 -18.95 -22.69
C SER A 120 0.09 -19.80 -23.14
N GLU A 121 1.32 -19.40 -22.84
CA GLU A 121 2.50 -20.19 -23.18
C GLU A 121 2.57 -21.51 -22.39
N LYS A 122 2.00 -21.57 -21.18
CA LYS A 122 1.95 -22.82 -20.38
C LYS A 122 0.83 -23.77 -20.78
N SER A 123 -0.27 -23.27 -21.35
CA SER A 123 -1.36 -24.14 -21.84
C SER A 123 -0.99 -24.90 -23.12
N ASP A 124 -0.08 -24.34 -23.93
CA ASP A 124 0.35 -24.95 -25.19
C ASP A 124 1.33 -26.14 -25.01
N PHE A 125 1.79 -26.41 -23.78
CA PHE A 125 2.62 -27.58 -23.42
C PHE A 125 1.85 -28.69 -22.70
N LEU A 126 0.52 -28.59 -22.60
CA LEU A 126 -0.34 -29.59 -21.94
C LEU A 126 -1.30 -30.31 -22.91
N ILE A 127 -1.00 -30.30 -24.21
CA ILE A 127 -1.67 -31.12 -25.24
C ILE A 127 -0.69 -32.14 -25.79
#